data_AF-A0AA35XRR8-F1
#
_entry.id   AF-A0AA35XRR8-F1
#
_cell.length_a   1.000
_cell.length_b   1.000
_cell.length_c   1.000
_cell.angle_alpha   90.00
_cell.angle_beta   90.00
_cell.angle_gamma   90.00
#
_symmetry.space_group_name_H-M   'P 1'
#
loop_
_entity.id
_entity.type
_entity.pdbx_description
1 polymer ?
#
loop_
_entity_poly.entity_id
_entity_poly.type
_entity_poly.pdbx_seq_one_letter_code
_entity_poly.pdbx_strand_id
1 'polypeptide(L)'
;MFANDARGGWHWFFREAEQADDRAFLGAALTAFHHAWGKPLLVFAPAGMLTLLNSLKITDKAMAKSITLGLPACPEPVTVPPPMLNYRPDTGMTHLDRLEAEAIHIMREVAAENSNPVMLYSIGKDSAVMLHLALKAFSPGRPPFPLLHVDTGWKFRAMYDFREGIADATGMELIVHRNPDGLARNINPFDHGSALHTEIMKTEGLKQALDAHGFDAAFGGARRDEEKSRAKERIFSFRNNSHQWDPKNQRAELWSLYNSRINKGESIRIFPLSNWTELDIWHYILREQIPIVPLYFAAPRPVVQQDGTLIMVDDDRMPLDAGNPVRVETVRFRTLGCYPLTGAIPSAATTVEDIILELLASRHSEREGRVIDRDQHASMEDKKREGYF
;
A
#
# COMPACT_ATOMS: atom_id res chain seq x y z
N MET A 1 0.42 10.75 -27.91
CA MET A 1 1.06 9.91 -26.86
C MET A 1 2.06 10.77 -26.13
N PHE A 2 2.26 10.57 -24.83
CA PHE A 2 3.39 11.16 -24.12
C PHE A 2 4.21 10.05 -23.46
N ALA A 3 5.52 10.26 -23.36
CA ALA A 3 6.43 9.40 -22.62
C ALA A 3 7.10 10.23 -21.53
N ASN A 4 7.21 9.66 -20.32
CA ASN A 4 7.98 10.25 -19.23
C ASN A 4 9.30 9.50 -19.11
N ASP A 5 10.42 10.23 -19.01
CA ASP A 5 11.68 9.60 -18.68
C ASP A 5 11.79 9.35 -17.16
N ALA A 6 12.70 8.48 -16.73
CA ALA A 6 12.89 8.18 -15.30
C ALA A 6 13.42 9.37 -14.47
N ARG A 7 13.56 10.56 -15.08
CA ARG A 7 14.03 11.81 -14.47
C ARG A 7 12.94 12.89 -14.45
N GLY A 8 11.71 12.56 -14.86
CA GLY A 8 10.56 13.47 -14.86
C GLY A 8 10.42 14.34 -16.12
N GLY A 9 11.18 14.05 -17.18
CA GLY A 9 11.09 14.73 -18.47
C GLY A 9 9.90 14.24 -19.31
N TRP A 10 9.08 15.16 -19.80
CA TRP A 10 7.89 14.85 -20.60
C TRP A 10 8.17 15.01 -22.10
N HIS A 11 7.88 13.96 -22.87
CA HIS A 11 8.09 13.93 -24.32
C HIS A 11 6.76 13.67 -25.02
N TRP A 12 6.37 14.60 -25.88
CA TRP A 12 5.10 14.56 -26.58
C TRP A 12 5.28 14.05 -28.01
N PHE A 13 4.45 13.10 -28.39
CA PHE A 13 4.36 12.56 -29.75
C PHE A 13 2.97 12.83 -30.28
N PHE A 14 2.92 13.63 -31.34
CA PHE A 14 1.70 14.00 -32.03
C PHE A 14 1.50 13.05 -33.19
N ARG A 15 0.32 12.42 -33.23
CA ARG A 15 -0.12 11.61 -34.36
C ARG A 15 -0.72 12.55 -35.40
N GLU A 16 -0.29 12.44 -36.64
CA GLU A 16 -0.93 13.19 -37.72
C GLU A 16 -2.31 12.58 -38.02
N ALA A 17 -3.28 13.43 -38.39
CA ALA A 17 -4.68 13.02 -38.53
C ALA A 17 -4.90 11.91 -39.58
N GLU A 18 -3.98 11.74 -40.52
CA GLU A 18 -4.03 10.78 -41.64
C GLU A 18 -3.40 9.41 -41.30
N GLN A 19 -2.72 9.26 -40.16
CA GLN A 19 -2.16 7.97 -39.74
C GLN A 19 -3.24 7.07 -39.11
N ALA A 20 -3.73 6.10 -39.89
CA ALA A 20 -4.77 5.15 -39.48
C ALA A 20 -4.28 3.97 -38.62
N ASP A 21 -2.96 3.68 -38.58
CA ASP A 21 -2.40 2.52 -37.88
C ASP A 21 -1.62 2.92 -36.63
N ASP A 22 -2.20 2.64 -35.47
CA ASP A 22 -1.58 2.88 -34.16
C ASP A 22 -0.26 2.13 -33.98
N ARG A 23 -0.08 0.97 -34.65
CA ARG A 23 1.17 0.21 -34.59
C ARG A 23 2.30 0.93 -35.30
N ALA A 24 2.04 1.44 -36.50
CA ALA A 24 3.03 2.20 -37.27
C ALA A 24 3.45 3.46 -36.52
N PHE A 25 2.50 4.17 -35.92
CA PHE A 25 2.76 5.36 -35.10
C PHE A 25 3.63 5.04 -33.88
N LEU A 26 3.28 4.01 -33.10
CA LEU A 26 4.04 3.60 -31.92
C LEU A 26 5.44 3.09 -32.27
N GLY A 27 5.59 2.33 -33.36
CA GLY A 27 6.88 1.91 -33.87
C GLY A 27 7.77 3.10 -34.21
N ALA A 28 7.24 4.08 -34.97
CA ALA A 28 7.98 5.28 -35.35
C ALA A 28 8.36 6.15 -34.13
N ALA A 29 7.47 6.29 -33.16
CA ALA A 29 7.74 7.04 -31.93
C ALA A 29 8.87 6.40 -31.11
N LEU A 30 8.85 5.07 -30.95
CA LEU A 30 9.90 4.32 -30.24
C LEU A 30 11.25 4.40 -30.98
N THR A 31 11.24 4.34 -32.31
CA THR A 31 12.43 4.55 -33.14
C THR A 31 13.02 5.94 -32.96
N ALA A 32 12.19 6.97 -33.03
CA ALA A 32 12.63 8.35 -32.81
C ALA A 32 13.22 8.54 -31.41
N PHE A 33 12.60 7.94 -30.39
CA PHE A 33 13.07 8.03 -29.01
C PHE A 33 14.41 7.31 -28.81
N HIS A 34 14.59 6.13 -29.39
CA HIS A 34 15.85 5.38 -29.32
C HIS A 34 17.00 6.17 -29.96
N HIS A 35 16.78 6.72 -31.16
CA HIS A 35 17.78 7.53 -31.85
C HIS A 35 18.14 8.82 -31.10
N ALA A 36 17.15 9.48 -30.48
CA ALA A 36 17.39 10.70 -29.73
C ALA A 36 18.28 10.47 -28.49
N TRP A 37 18.14 9.33 -27.81
CA TRP A 37 18.94 9.02 -26.60
C TRP A 37 20.20 8.20 -26.83
N GLY A 38 20.26 7.43 -27.93
CA GLY A 38 21.39 6.54 -28.22
C GLY A 38 21.62 5.46 -27.17
N LYS A 39 20.58 5.03 -26.44
CA LYS A 39 20.65 4.05 -25.35
C LYS A 39 19.54 3.01 -25.45
N PRO A 40 19.73 1.81 -24.85
CA PRO A 40 18.66 0.86 -24.66
C PRO A 40 17.48 1.52 -23.92
N LEU A 41 16.26 1.24 -24.38
CA LEU A 41 15.03 1.79 -23.82
C LEU A 41 14.32 0.71 -22.99
N LEU A 42 13.83 1.08 -21.80
CA LEU A 42 12.87 0.28 -21.05
C LEU A 42 11.52 1.00 -21.10
N VAL A 43 10.52 0.36 -21.71
CA VAL A 43 9.20 0.95 -21.96
C VAL A 43 8.17 0.26 -21.09
N PHE A 44 7.61 0.98 -20.12
CA PHE A 44 6.43 0.54 -19.37
C PHE A 44 5.18 1.06 -20.06
N ALA A 45 4.21 0.19 -20.26
CA ALA A 45 2.98 0.51 -20.96
C ALA A 45 1.76 -0.05 -20.21
N PRO A 46 0.62 0.65 -20.22
CA PRO A 46 -0.64 0.10 -19.72
C PRO A 46 -1.03 -1.19 -20.47
N ALA A 47 -1.79 -2.10 -19.82
CA ALA A 47 -2.23 -3.38 -20.42
C ALA A 47 -2.73 -3.26 -21.86
N GLY A 48 -3.61 -2.29 -22.13
CA GLY A 48 -4.20 -2.11 -23.46
C GLY A 48 -3.17 -1.78 -24.56
N MET A 49 -2.03 -1.19 -24.20
CA MET A 49 -0.98 -0.84 -25.14
C MET A 49 0.08 -1.93 -25.26
N LEU A 50 0.21 -2.83 -24.26
CA LEU A 50 1.15 -3.96 -24.28
C LEU A 50 0.86 -4.96 -25.40
N THR A 51 -0.42 -5.28 -25.67
CA THR A 51 -0.79 -6.13 -26.80
C THR A 51 -0.36 -5.50 -28.13
N LEU A 52 -0.50 -4.18 -28.24
CA LEU A 52 -0.12 -3.43 -29.43
C LEU A 52 1.41 -3.40 -29.59
N LEU A 53 2.14 -3.11 -28.51
CA LEU A 53 3.60 -3.10 -28.43
C LEU A 53 4.22 -4.46 -28.74
N ASN A 54 3.64 -5.56 -28.22
CA ASN A 54 4.11 -6.91 -28.48
C ASN A 54 3.89 -7.35 -29.94
N SER A 55 2.94 -6.70 -30.64
CA SER A 55 2.67 -6.94 -32.06
C SER A 55 3.49 -6.04 -33.00
N LEU A 56 4.32 -5.14 -32.47
CA LEU A 56 5.12 -4.22 -33.28
C LEU A 56 6.23 -4.97 -34.03
N LYS A 57 6.28 -4.74 -35.34
CA LYS A 57 7.40 -5.15 -36.18
C LYS A 57 8.34 -3.97 -36.38
N ILE A 58 9.32 -3.85 -35.49
CA ILE A 58 10.41 -2.89 -35.69
C ILE A 58 11.33 -3.45 -36.78
N THR A 59 11.49 -2.71 -37.87
CA THR A 59 12.26 -3.12 -39.06
C THR A 59 13.76 -3.20 -38.79
N ASP A 60 14.28 -2.40 -37.85
CA ASP A 60 15.66 -2.47 -37.38
C ASP A 60 15.81 -3.51 -36.25
N LYS A 61 16.42 -4.66 -36.57
CA LYS A 61 16.65 -5.76 -35.64
C LYS A 61 17.63 -5.43 -34.51
N ALA A 62 18.58 -4.52 -34.71
CA ALA A 62 19.53 -4.11 -33.67
C ALA A 62 18.83 -3.19 -32.66
N MET A 63 18.00 -2.28 -33.16
CA MET A 63 17.15 -1.41 -32.36
C MET A 63 16.11 -2.21 -31.58
N ALA A 64 15.43 -3.17 -32.23
CA ALA A 64 14.43 -4.02 -31.57
C ALA A 64 15.01 -4.79 -30.37
N LYS A 65 16.28 -5.18 -30.41
CA LYS A 65 16.98 -5.83 -29.28
C LYS A 65 17.35 -4.87 -28.15
N SER A 66 17.37 -3.57 -28.41
CA SER A 66 17.70 -2.53 -27.44
C SER A 66 16.47 -1.96 -26.72
N ILE A 67 15.25 -2.32 -27.17
CA ILE A 67 14.01 -1.89 -26.55
C ILE A 67 13.44 -3.06 -25.75
N THR A 68 13.44 -2.91 -24.43
CA THR A 68 12.84 -3.85 -23.50
C THR A 68 11.45 -3.33 -23.13
N LEU A 69 10.43 -4.17 -23.28
CA LEU A 69 9.09 -3.88 -22.78
C LEU A 69 8.99 -4.35 -21.32
N GLY A 70 8.70 -3.42 -20.42
CA GLY A 70 8.40 -3.72 -19.02
C GLY A 70 6.90 -3.99 -18.86
N LEU A 71 6.57 -5.15 -18.29
CA LEU A 71 5.21 -5.43 -17.83
C LEU A 71 5.07 -4.89 -16.40
N PRO A 72 4.12 -3.96 -16.13
CA PRO A 72 3.78 -3.63 -14.77
C PRO A 72 3.21 -4.87 -14.07
N ALA A 73 3.49 -5.01 -12.79
CA ALA A 73 2.97 -6.09 -11.96
C ALA A 73 1.46 -5.96 -11.74
N CYS A 74 0.90 -4.74 -11.89
CA CYS A 74 -0.53 -4.48 -11.99
C CYS A 74 -0.85 -3.92 -13.40
N PRO A 75 -1.21 -4.76 -14.38
CA PRO A 75 -1.37 -4.32 -15.77
C PRO A 75 -2.67 -3.57 -16.04
N GLU A 76 -3.73 -3.87 -15.28
CA GLU A 76 -5.02 -3.20 -15.42
C GLU A 76 -5.06 -1.86 -14.66
N PRO A 77 -5.68 -0.81 -15.23
CA PRO A 77 -5.90 0.44 -14.52
C PRO A 77 -6.71 0.20 -13.25
N VAL A 78 -6.25 0.74 -12.13
CA VAL A 78 -6.99 0.64 -10.86
C VAL A 78 -8.26 1.46 -10.99
N THR A 79 -9.41 0.79 -10.91
CA THR A 79 -10.72 1.43 -10.92
C THR A 79 -11.26 1.45 -9.50
N VAL A 80 -11.49 2.64 -8.94
CA VAL A 80 -12.11 2.80 -7.63
C VAL A 80 -13.61 3.01 -7.85
N PRO A 81 -14.48 2.12 -7.35
CA PRO A 81 -15.92 2.32 -7.47
C PRO A 81 -16.33 3.60 -6.73
N PRO A 82 -17.33 4.36 -7.23
CA PRO A 82 -17.77 5.57 -6.57
C PRO A 82 -18.25 5.23 -5.15
N PRO A 83 -17.94 6.07 -4.14
CA PRO A 83 -18.40 5.85 -2.77
C PRO A 83 -19.93 6.03 -2.71
N MET A 84 -20.66 4.95 -2.94
CA MET A 84 -22.11 4.93 -2.84
C MET A 84 -22.50 4.83 -1.36
N LEU A 85 -23.22 5.84 -0.87
CA LEU A 85 -23.97 5.70 0.36
C LEU A 85 -25.18 4.83 0.03
N ASN A 86 -25.07 3.52 0.29
CA ASN A 86 -26.17 2.58 0.13
C ASN A 86 -27.23 2.88 1.20
N TYR A 87 -28.07 3.88 0.96
CA TYR A 87 -29.22 4.15 1.80
C TYR A 87 -30.18 2.95 1.69
N ARG A 88 -30.24 2.14 2.75
CA ARG A 88 -31.18 1.01 2.87
C ARG A 88 -32.34 1.47 3.76
N PRO A 89 -33.53 1.76 3.19
CA PRO A 89 -34.56 2.47 3.93
C PRO A 89 -35.21 1.69 5.08
N ASP A 90 -35.06 0.35 5.18
CA ASP A 90 -36.09 -0.42 5.93
C ASP A 90 -35.68 -1.76 6.58
N THR A 91 -34.39 -2.08 6.74
CA THR A 91 -33.98 -3.39 7.33
C THR A 91 -33.12 -3.30 8.61
N GLY A 92 -32.95 -2.10 9.17
CA GLY A 92 -31.99 -1.86 10.26
C GLY A 92 -30.52 -1.98 9.80
N MET A 93 -29.60 -1.45 10.61
CA MET A 93 -28.16 -1.51 10.28
C MET A 93 -27.61 -2.92 10.48
N THR A 94 -27.02 -3.49 9.43
CA THR A 94 -26.21 -4.71 9.52
C THR A 94 -24.93 -4.46 10.33
N HIS A 95 -24.20 -5.52 10.68
CA HIS A 95 -22.91 -5.41 11.36
C HIS A 95 -21.92 -4.49 10.61
N LEU A 96 -21.73 -4.72 9.31
CA LEU A 96 -20.85 -3.89 8.48
C LEU A 96 -21.35 -2.45 8.34
N ASP A 97 -22.66 -2.19 8.38
CA ASP A 97 -23.19 -0.83 8.32
C ASP A 97 -22.87 -0.06 9.62
N ARG A 98 -22.90 -0.74 10.77
CA ARG A 98 -22.51 -0.14 12.06
C ARG A 98 -21.02 0.18 12.09
N LEU A 99 -20.19 -0.76 11.62
CA LEU A 99 -18.74 -0.57 11.52
C LEU A 99 -18.38 0.56 10.54
N GLU A 100 -19.04 0.63 9.38
CA GLU A 100 -18.90 1.71 8.41
C GLU A 100 -19.28 3.07 9.03
N ALA A 101 -20.44 3.13 9.69
CA ALA A 101 -20.91 4.36 10.33
C ALA A 101 -19.98 4.83 11.44
N GLU A 102 -19.46 3.91 12.27
CA GLU A 102 -18.48 4.22 13.32
C GLU A 102 -17.19 4.79 12.73
N ALA A 103 -16.62 4.13 11.72
CA ALA A 103 -15.39 4.59 11.09
C ALA A 103 -15.55 5.97 10.40
N ILE A 104 -16.67 6.19 9.70
CA ILE A 104 -17.00 7.49 9.10
C ILE A 104 -17.16 8.57 10.17
N HIS A 105 -17.83 8.26 11.28
CA HIS A 105 -17.99 9.19 12.42
C HIS A 105 -16.62 9.60 12.98
N ILE A 106 -15.73 8.64 13.25
CA ILE A 106 -14.37 8.90 13.75
C ILE A 106 -13.60 9.81 12.78
N MET A 107 -13.65 9.54 11.47
CA MET A 107 -12.94 10.35 10.47
C MET A 107 -13.46 11.79 10.42
N ARG A 108 -14.77 11.99 10.55
CA ARG A 108 -15.39 13.32 10.56
C ARG A 108 -15.05 14.11 11.82
N GLU A 109 -15.04 13.48 12.98
CA GLU A 109 -14.62 14.12 14.23
C GLU A 109 -13.19 14.64 14.15
N VAL A 110 -12.26 13.81 13.64
CA VAL A 110 -10.86 14.23 13.47
C VAL A 110 -10.74 15.38 12.47
N ALA A 111 -11.43 15.32 11.33
CA ALA A 111 -11.40 16.43 10.37
C ALA A 111 -12.04 17.72 10.91
N ALA A 112 -12.94 17.63 11.89
CA ALA A 112 -13.58 18.78 12.51
C ALA A 112 -12.74 19.41 13.64
N GLU A 113 -11.99 18.61 14.39
CA GLU A 113 -11.28 19.06 15.58
C GLU A 113 -9.75 19.23 15.39
N ASN A 114 -9.15 18.60 14.39
CA ASN A 114 -7.72 18.68 14.10
C ASN A 114 -7.42 19.59 12.91
N SER A 115 -6.28 20.29 12.96
CA SER A 115 -5.92 21.33 11.99
C SER A 115 -5.24 20.77 10.74
N ASN A 116 -4.46 19.70 10.87
CA ASN A 116 -3.67 19.14 9.77
C ASN A 116 -3.61 17.60 9.85
N PRO A 117 -4.74 16.92 9.56
CA PRO A 117 -4.77 15.47 9.52
C PRO A 117 -4.08 14.90 8.29
N VAL A 118 -3.61 13.66 8.38
CA VAL A 118 -3.06 12.86 7.28
C VAL A 118 -3.55 11.42 7.36
N MET A 119 -3.71 10.75 6.22
CA MET A 119 -4.01 9.32 6.19
C MET A 119 -2.79 8.48 5.80
N LEU A 120 -2.35 7.60 6.69
CA LEU A 120 -1.27 6.65 6.41
C LEU A 120 -1.77 5.56 5.46
N TYR A 121 -1.27 5.56 4.23
CA TYR A 121 -1.67 4.63 3.18
C TYR A 121 -0.55 3.64 2.89
N SER A 122 -0.72 2.38 3.32
CA SER A 122 0.32 1.33 3.21
C SER A 122 0.16 0.42 2.01
N ILE A 123 -0.87 0.65 1.18
CA ILE A 123 -1.22 -0.15 0.00
C ILE A 123 -1.58 -1.60 0.38
N GLY A 124 -2.01 -1.82 1.62
CA GLY A 124 -2.62 -3.06 2.10
C GLY A 124 -4.14 -3.00 2.05
N LYS A 125 -4.78 -4.17 2.23
CA LYS A 125 -6.24 -4.33 2.29
C LYS A 125 -6.90 -3.40 3.32
N ASP A 126 -6.31 -3.26 4.50
CA ASP A 126 -6.88 -2.45 5.59
C ASP A 126 -6.82 -0.95 5.25
N SER A 127 -5.69 -0.49 4.70
CA SER A 127 -5.57 0.89 4.21
C SER A 127 -6.45 1.17 2.99
N ALA A 128 -6.77 0.16 2.16
CA ALA A 128 -7.69 0.29 1.05
C ALA A 128 -9.15 0.46 1.54
N VAL A 129 -9.57 -0.33 2.54
CA VAL A 129 -10.87 -0.14 3.22
C VAL A 129 -10.94 1.22 3.89
N MET A 130 -9.88 1.62 4.61
CA MET A 130 -9.83 2.93 5.26
C MET A 130 -9.92 4.08 4.26
N LEU A 131 -9.25 3.98 3.11
CA LEU A 131 -9.35 4.96 2.03
C LEU A 131 -10.78 5.03 1.48
N HIS A 132 -11.41 3.89 1.20
CA HIS A 132 -12.81 3.85 0.73
C HIS A 132 -13.78 4.50 1.72
N LEU A 133 -13.58 4.24 3.02
CA LEU A 133 -14.37 4.87 4.09
C LEU A 133 -14.16 6.37 4.16
N ALA A 134 -12.93 6.87 3.96
CA ALA A 134 -12.69 8.31 3.88
C ALA A 134 -13.39 8.95 2.67
N LEU A 135 -13.33 8.31 1.50
CA LEU A 135 -14.08 8.77 0.32
C LEU A 135 -15.58 8.84 0.61
N LYS A 136 -16.15 7.85 1.32
CA LYS A 136 -17.55 7.91 1.78
C LYS A 136 -17.80 9.01 2.81
N ALA A 137 -16.89 9.21 3.75
CA ALA A 137 -17.06 10.18 4.84
C ALA A 137 -17.19 11.62 4.33
N PHE A 138 -16.49 11.96 3.24
CA PHE A 138 -16.45 13.32 2.69
C PHE A 138 -17.14 13.49 1.34
N SER A 139 -17.77 12.44 0.81
CA SER A 139 -18.57 12.49 -0.42
C SER A 139 -19.67 13.58 -0.34
N PRO A 140 -19.92 14.35 -1.43
CA PRO A 140 -19.29 14.26 -2.76
C PRO A 140 -17.96 15.02 -2.89
N GLY A 141 -17.48 15.64 -1.82
CA GLY A 141 -16.17 16.28 -1.78
C GLY A 141 -15.02 15.28 -1.69
N ARG A 142 -13.79 15.79 -1.80
CA ARG A 142 -12.59 15.01 -1.50
C ARG A 142 -12.31 15.06 0.01
N PRO A 143 -11.70 14.00 0.59
CA PRO A 143 -11.24 14.08 1.97
C PRO A 143 -10.30 15.28 2.19
N PRO A 144 -10.46 16.04 3.28
CA PRO A 144 -9.72 17.29 3.52
C PRO A 144 -8.31 17.04 4.08
N PHE A 145 -7.63 15.99 3.63
CA PHE A 145 -6.29 15.60 4.07
C PHE A 145 -5.57 14.78 2.99
N PRO A 146 -4.23 14.84 2.94
CA PRO A 146 -3.45 14.04 2.00
C PRO A 146 -3.30 12.58 2.47
N LEU A 147 -2.87 11.74 1.54
CA LEU A 147 -2.32 10.42 1.82
C LEU A 147 -0.81 10.53 2.09
N LEU A 148 -0.30 9.73 3.02
CA LEU A 148 1.14 9.58 3.27
C LEU A 148 1.55 8.12 3.14
N HIS A 149 2.49 7.85 2.25
CA HIS A 149 3.14 6.54 2.12
C HIS A 149 4.62 6.65 2.50
N VAL A 150 5.00 5.99 3.61
CA VAL A 150 6.40 5.83 4.02
C VAL A 150 7.03 4.70 3.20
N ASP A 151 7.85 5.10 2.25
CA ASP A 151 8.50 4.21 1.30
C ASP A 151 9.88 3.78 1.80
N THR A 152 10.00 2.47 2.06
CA THR A 152 11.25 1.87 2.52
C THR A 152 12.21 1.55 1.39
N GLY A 153 11.79 1.69 0.13
CA GLY A 153 12.55 1.22 -1.04
C GLY A 153 12.49 -0.29 -1.25
N TRP A 154 11.78 -1.04 -0.40
CA TRP A 154 11.76 -2.51 -0.37
C TRP A 154 10.35 -3.13 -0.45
N LYS A 155 9.35 -2.36 -0.91
CA LYS A 155 8.00 -2.91 -1.19
C LYS A 155 8.04 -3.78 -2.45
N PHE A 156 7.00 -4.61 -2.60
CA PHE A 156 6.74 -5.36 -3.82
C PHE A 156 6.47 -4.40 -5.00
N ARG A 157 6.86 -4.80 -6.22
CA ARG A 157 6.59 -4.05 -7.45
C ARG A 157 5.11 -3.77 -7.64
N ALA A 158 4.27 -4.79 -7.44
CA ALA A 158 2.82 -4.69 -7.54
C ALA A 158 2.23 -3.62 -6.61
N MET A 159 2.84 -3.40 -5.44
CA MET A 159 2.38 -2.35 -4.52
C MET A 159 2.70 -0.96 -5.05
N TYR A 160 3.86 -0.75 -5.66
CA TYR A 160 4.19 0.54 -6.26
C TYR A 160 3.26 0.86 -7.44
N ASP A 161 3.04 -0.10 -8.33
CA ASP A 161 2.16 0.10 -9.49
C ASP A 161 0.72 0.41 -9.04
N PHE A 162 0.23 -0.30 -8.03
CA PHE A 162 -1.11 -0.09 -7.47
C PHE A 162 -1.25 1.26 -6.77
N ARG A 163 -0.22 1.72 -6.06
CA ARG A 163 -0.20 3.02 -5.36
C ARG A 163 -0.42 4.18 -6.33
N GLU A 164 0.34 4.21 -7.42
CA GLU A 164 0.23 5.26 -8.43
C GLU A 164 -1.18 5.30 -9.02
N GLY A 165 -1.73 4.13 -9.39
CA GLY A 165 -3.08 4.03 -9.93
C GLY A 165 -4.18 4.51 -8.96
N ILE A 166 -4.02 4.27 -7.66
CA ILE A 166 -4.99 4.71 -6.64
C ILE A 166 -4.99 6.23 -6.46
N ALA A 167 -3.81 6.86 -6.42
CA ALA A 167 -3.71 8.31 -6.27
C ALA A 167 -4.42 9.01 -7.45
N ASP A 168 -4.16 8.54 -8.68
CA ASP A 168 -4.80 9.05 -9.89
C ASP A 168 -6.31 8.83 -9.90
N ALA A 169 -6.76 7.62 -9.55
CA ALA A 169 -8.17 7.26 -9.58
C ALA A 169 -9.02 8.02 -8.54
N THR A 170 -8.44 8.34 -7.38
CA THR A 170 -9.14 9.04 -6.30
C THR A 170 -8.99 10.57 -6.37
N GLY A 171 -7.97 11.06 -7.07
CA GLY A 171 -7.63 12.48 -7.13
C GLY A 171 -7.16 13.04 -5.77
N MET A 172 -6.73 12.17 -4.85
CA MET A 172 -6.12 12.57 -3.58
C MET A 172 -4.64 12.87 -3.76
N GLU A 173 -4.13 13.86 -3.02
CA GLU A 173 -2.69 14.11 -2.95
C GLU A 173 -2.00 12.96 -2.21
N LEU A 174 -0.95 12.39 -2.81
CA LEU A 174 -0.13 11.35 -2.22
C LEU A 174 1.27 11.87 -1.94
N ILE A 175 1.59 12.00 -0.67
CA ILE A 175 2.92 12.33 -0.18
C ILE A 175 3.70 11.02 -0.03
N VAL A 176 4.85 10.94 -0.70
CA VAL A 176 5.77 9.80 -0.56
C VAL A 176 7.01 10.28 0.19
N HIS A 177 7.25 9.71 1.37
CA HIS A 177 8.44 10.01 2.15
C HIS A 177 9.40 8.82 2.15
N ARG A 178 10.67 9.09 1.85
CA ARG A 178 11.78 8.13 1.97
C ARG A 178 12.81 8.72 2.93
N ASN A 179 13.23 7.94 3.94
CA ASN A 179 14.23 8.41 4.88
C ASN A 179 15.58 8.67 4.15
N PRO A 180 16.04 9.93 4.05
CA PRO A 180 17.26 10.27 3.32
C PRO A 180 18.51 9.65 3.95
N ASP A 181 18.58 9.56 5.27
CA ASP A 181 19.73 8.97 5.98
C ASP A 181 19.81 7.46 5.74
N GLY A 182 18.64 6.80 5.74
CA GLY A 182 18.53 5.39 5.43
C GLY A 182 18.94 5.06 3.99
N LEU A 183 18.59 5.94 3.04
CA LEU A 183 19.04 5.84 1.64
C LEU A 183 20.55 6.06 1.51
N ALA A 184 21.09 7.11 2.13
CA ALA A 184 22.52 7.43 2.08
C ALA A 184 23.40 6.30 2.63
N ARG A 185 22.89 5.57 3.63
CA ARG A 185 23.55 4.42 4.26
C ARG A 185 23.22 3.07 3.59
N ASN A 186 22.40 3.07 2.54
CA ASN A 186 21.92 1.86 1.87
C ASN A 186 21.30 0.82 2.83
N ILE A 187 20.49 1.28 3.79
CA ILE A 187 19.87 0.42 4.79
C ILE A 187 18.87 -0.53 4.12
N ASN A 188 19.09 -1.83 4.28
CA ASN A 188 18.29 -2.86 3.63
C ASN A 188 18.05 -4.10 4.52
N PRO A 189 16.99 -4.89 4.25
CA PRO A 189 16.64 -6.06 5.06
C PRO A 189 17.69 -7.17 5.12
N PHE A 190 18.56 -7.28 4.11
CA PHE A 190 19.52 -8.39 3.98
C PHE A 190 20.81 -8.12 4.75
N ASP A 191 21.45 -6.97 4.52
CA ASP A 191 22.74 -6.63 5.13
C ASP A 191 22.60 -6.17 6.59
N HIS A 192 21.46 -5.54 6.92
CA HIS A 192 21.25 -4.89 8.22
C HIS A 192 20.23 -5.61 9.10
N GLY A 193 19.58 -6.64 8.56
CA GLY A 193 18.51 -7.37 9.22
C GLY A 193 17.18 -6.60 9.29
N SER A 194 16.13 -7.32 9.68
CA SER A 194 14.75 -6.83 9.68
C SER A 194 14.52 -5.70 10.68
N ALA A 195 15.20 -5.73 11.84
CA ALA A 195 15.03 -4.75 12.91
C ALA A 195 15.54 -3.37 12.55
N LEU A 196 16.85 -3.24 12.26
CA LEU A 196 17.46 -1.96 11.96
C LEU A 196 16.87 -1.33 10.70
N HIS A 197 16.59 -2.14 9.67
CA HIS A 197 15.90 -1.66 8.47
C HIS A 197 14.54 -1.06 8.79
N THR A 198 13.73 -1.74 9.60
CA THR A 198 12.38 -1.30 9.91
C THR A 198 12.40 -0.05 10.80
N GLU A 199 13.27 0.02 11.80
CA GLU A 199 13.45 1.19 12.64
C GLU A 199 13.81 2.44 11.82
N ILE A 200 14.87 2.36 11.01
CA ILE A 200 15.34 3.53 10.24
C ILE A 200 14.36 3.87 9.11
N MET A 201 13.98 2.89 8.28
CA MET A 201 13.23 3.17 7.05
C MET A 201 11.73 3.38 7.29
N LYS A 202 11.16 2.88 8.39
CA LYS A 202 9.74 3.09 8.72
C LYS A 202 9.53 4.01 9.91
N THR A 203 10.09 3.71 11.08
CA THR A 203 9.80 4.46 12.30
C THR A 203 10.32 5.89 12.19
N GLU A 204 11.62 6.02 11.95
CA GLU A 204 12.26 7.34 11.81
C GLU A 204 11.79 8.05 10.54
N GLY A 205 11.60 7.30 9.45
CA GLY A 205 10.97 7.85 8.23
C GLY A 205 9.58 8.43 8.48
N LEU A 206 8.72 7.75 9.24
CA LEU A 206 7.39 8.25 9.58
C LEU A 206 7.47 9.52 10.45
N LYS A 207 8.30 9.52 11.49
CA LYS A 207 8.50 10.70 12.37
C LYS A 207 8.95 11.91 11.56
N GLN A 208 9.99 11.74 10.73
CA GLN A 208 10.49 12.78 9.83
C GLN A 208 9.38 13.36 8.94
N ALA A 209 8.53 12.50 8.35
CA ALA A 209 7.42 12.94 7.50
C ALA A 209 6.36 13.72 8.30
N LEU A 210 6.00 13.26 9.50
CA LEU A 210 5.03 13.93 10.35
C LEU A 210 5.51 15.30 10.79
N ASP A 211 6.78 15.40 11.21
CA ASP A 211 7.41 16.65 11.61
C ASP A 211 7.54 17.63 10.43
N ALA A 212 8.02 17.16 9.27
CA ALA A 212 8.25 17.99 8.09
C ALA A 212 6.98 18.67 7.58
N HIS A 213 5.83 18.00 7.70
CA HIS A 213 4.54 18.52 7.27
C HIS A 213 3.70 19.10 8.42
N GLY A 214 4.15 18.97 9.68
CA GLY A 214 3.42 19.45 10.85
C GLY A 214 2.05 18.80 11.03
N PHE A 215 1.94 17.50 10.77
CA PHE A 215 0.68 16.77 10.91
C PHE A 215 0.33 16.55 12.38
N ASP A 216 -0.90 16.90 12.76
CA ASP A 216 -1.36 16.86 14.15
C ASP A 216 -2.26 15.65 14.45
N ALA A 217 -2.78 14.99 13.41
CA ALA A 217 -3.47 13.71 13.48
C ALA A 217 -3.08 12.81 12.30
N ALA A 218 -2.90 11.52 12.56
CA ALA A 218 -2.59 10.53 11.52
C ALA A 218 -3.53 9.32 11.61
N PHE A 219 -4.32 9.09 10.56
CA PHE A 219 -5.16 7.89 10.44
C PHE A 219 -4.31 6.67 10.10
N GLY A 220 -4.46 5.59 10.85
CA GLY A 220 -3.83 4.30 10.63
C GLY A 220 -4.85 3.18 10.51
N GLY A 221 -4.59 2.21 9.62
CA GLY A 221 -5.46 1.06 9.39
C GLY A 221 -5.26 -0.10 10.38
N ALA A 222 -4.74 0.16 11.57
CA ALA A 222 -4.48 -0.87 12.58
C ALA A 222 -5.79 -1.38 13.21
N ARG A 223 -5.87 -2.70 13.45
CA ARG A 223 -7.02 -3.34 14.11
C ARG A 223 -6.62 -4.01 15.44
N ARG A 224 -7.59 -4.17 16.35
CA ARG A 224 -7.39 -4.80 17.66
C ARG A 224 -7.20 -6.31 17.56
N ASP A 225 -7.83 -6.97 16.58
CA ASP A 225 -7.75 -8.42 16.37
C ASP A 225 -6.45 -8.86 15.67
N GLU A 226 -5.75 -7.92 15.02
CA GLU A 226 -4.56 -8.19 14.20
C GLU A 226 -3.41 -8.81 15.04
N GLU A 227 -3.27 -8.39 16.30
CA GLU A 227 -2.23 -8.90 17.21
C GLU A 227 -2.59 -8.67 18.69
N LYS A 228 -2.14 -9.57 19.58
CA LYS A 228 -2.42 -9.55 21.03
C LYS A 228 -2.08 -8.22 21.70
N SER A 229 -0.98 -7.59 21.32
CA SER A 229 -0.52 -6.31 21.89
C SER A 229 -1.49 -5.15 21.64
N ARG A 230 -2.28 -5.24 20.55
CA ARG A 230 -3.24 -4.21 20.14
C ARG A 230 -4.63 -4.40 20.72
N ALA A 231 -4.89 -5.48 21.44
CA ALA A 231 -6.21 -5.74 22.03
C ALA A 231 -6.68 -4.63 22.98
N LYS A 232 -5.73 -3.88 23.58
CA LYS A 232 -5.99 -2.74 24.47
C LYS A 232 -5.80 -1.38 23.79
N GLU A 233 -5.62 -1.35 22.47
CA GLU A 233 -5.42 -0.11 21.73
C GLU A 233 -6.70 0.73 21.72
N ARG A 234 -6.52 2.04 21.89
CA ARG A 234 -7.59 3.03 21.82
C ARG A 234 -7.77 3.49 20.38
N ILE A 235 -8.92 4.06 20.05
CA ILE A 235 -9.12 4.67 18.73
C ILE A 235 -8.23 5.91 18.59
N PHE A 236 -8.12 6.72 19.64
CA PHE A 236 -7.27 7.91 19.74
C PHE A 236 -6.06 7.62 20.63
N SER A 237 -4.89 7.56 20.01
CA SER A 237 -3.61 7.27 20.67
C SER A 237 -2.72 8.51 20.66
N PHE A 238 -2.59 9.16 21.82
CA PHE A 238 -1.90 10.45 21.97
C PHE A 238 -0.38 10.27 21.99
N ARG A 239 0.31 11.18 21.28
CA ARG A 239 1.77 11.25 21.17
C ARG A 239 2.26 12.59 21.67
N ASN A 240 3.35 12.56 22.44
CA ASN A 240 4.04 13.79 22.83
C ASN A 240 4.81 14.41 21.64
N ASN A 241 5.47 15.53 21.91
CA ASN A 241 6.32 16.25 20.95
C ASN A 241 7.53 15.46 20.43
N SER A 242 7.91 14.38 21.09
CA SER A 242 8.96 13.45 20.63
C SER A 242 8.36 12.20 19.97
N HIS A 243 7.07 12.24 19.58
CA HIS A 243 6.27 11.13 19.05
C HIS A 243 6.12 9.92 19.99
N GLN A 244 6.51 10.02 21.25
CA GLN A 244 6.42 8.92 22.21
C GLN A 244 5.01 8.77 22.76
N TRP A 245 4.67 7.54 23.09
CA TRP A 245 3.39 7.19 23.72
C TRP A 245 3.53 7.11 25.25
N ASP A 246 2.66 7.81 25.97
CA ASP A 246 2.57 7.77 27.43
C ASP A 246 1.20 7.19 27.86
N PRO A 247 1.16 6.08 28.62
CA PRO A 247 -0.09 5.51 29.16
C PRO A 247 -0.95 6.52 29.92
N LYS A 248 -0.35 7.45 30.66
CA LYS A 248 -1.06 8.42 31.53
C LYS A 248 -1.78 9.50 30.74
N ASN A 249 -1.30 9.80 29.53
CA ASN A 249 -1.88 10.80 28.64
C ASN A 249 -3.03 10.26 27.79
N GLN A 250 -3.34 8.96 27.89
CA GLN A 250 -4.42 8.34 27.14
C GLN A 250 -5.77 8.63 27.79
N ARG A 251 -6.78 8.87 26.96
CA ARG A 251 -8.10 9.33 27.41
C ARG A 251 -9.13 8.21 27.36
N ALA A 252 -10.11 8.28 28.25
CA ALA A 252 -11.26 7.40 28.18
C ALA A 252 -12.10 7.73 26.93
N GLU A 253 -12.53 6.70 26.22
CA GLU A 253 -13.39 6.80 25.04
C GLU A 253 -14.76 6.28 25.45
N LEU A 254 -15.70 7.19 25.73
CA LEU A 254 -17.04 6.84 26.20
C LEU A 254 -18.04 7.03 25.05
N TRP A 255 -18.84 6.00 24.75
CA TRP A 255 -19.77 5.99 23.62
C TRP A 255 -19.05 6.25 22.29
N SER A 256 -19.46 7.29 21.57
CA SER A 256 -18.84 7.79 20.34
C SER A 256 -18.39 9.25 20.51
N LEU A 257 -18.05 9.64 21.74
CA LEU A 257 -17.52 10.95 22.09
C LEU A 257 -16.00 10.84 22.24
N TYR A 258 -15.27 11.51 21.37
CA TYR A 258 -13.82 11.54 21.37
C TYR A 258 -13.33 12.92 21.82
N ASN A 259 -12.20 12.96 22.51
CA ASN A 259 -11.56 14.21 22.92
C ASN A 259 -10.24 14.34 22.18
N SER A 260 -10.21 15.04 21.06
CA SER A 260 -8.99 15.20 20.24
C SER A 260 -8.11 16.39 20.65
N ARG A 261 -8.44 17.12 21.72
CA ARG A 261 -7.66 18.32 22.10
C ARG A 261 -6.20 18.00 22.32
N ILE A 262 -5.27 18.70 21.69
CA ILE A 262 -3.83 18.45 21.84
C ILE A 262 -3.11 19.75 22.19
N ASN A 263 -1.99 19.65 22.91
CA ASN A 263 -1.10 20.78 23.11
C ASN A 263 -0.28 21.04 21.84
N LYS A 264 0.33 22.22 21.74
CA LYS A 264 1.22 22.56 20.63
C LYS A 264 2.38 21.55 20.56
N GLY A 265 2.54 20.92 19.39
CA GLY A 265 3.57 19.92 19.12
C GLY A 265 3.20 18.49 19.49
N GLU A 266 2.06 18.26 20.15
CA GLU A 266 1.52 16.89 20.29
C GLU A 266 0.82 16.45 19.00
N SER A 267 0.68 15.15 18.81
CA SER A 267 -0.09 14.58 17.70
C SER A 267 -0.88 13.35 18.15
N ILE A 268 -1.84 12.93 17.33
CA ILE A 268 -2.68 11.76 17.62
C ILE A 268 -2.53 10.72 16.50
N ARG A 269 -2.53 9.44 16.87
CA ARG A 269 -2.78 8.34 15.92
C ARG A 269 -4.23 7.91 16.07
N ILE A 270 -4.93 7.84 14.95
CA ILE A 270 -6.35 7.54 14.90
C ILE A 270 -6.54 6.21 14.20
N PHE A 271 -7.31 5.30 14.79
CA PHE A 271 -7.51 3.95 14.25
C PHE A 271 -9.00 3.68 13.98
N PRO A 272 -9.58 4.20 12.88
CA PRO A 272 -11.01 4.05 12.58
C PRO A 272 -11.44 2.59 12.41
N LEU A 273 -10.50 1.72 12.06
CA LEU A 273 -10.74 0.29 11.86
C LEU A 273 -10.59 -0.56 13.13
N SER A 274 -10.36 0.03 14.30
CA SER A 274 -10.02 -0.71 15.53
C SER A 274 -10.96 -1.87 15.86
N ASN A 275 -12.27 -1.71 15.61
CA ASN A 275 -13.32 -2.70 15.90
C ASN A 275 -13.59 -3.69 14.77
N TRP A 276 -12.94 -3.54 13.63
CA TRP A 276 -13.09 -4.44 12.49
C TRP A 276 -12.24 -5.68 12.71
N THR A 277 -12.72 -6.82 12.24
CA THR A 277 -11.92 -8.05 12.14
C THR A 277 -11.36 -8.24 10.73
N GLU A 278 -10.44 -9.17 10.55
CA GLU A 278 -9.94 -9.50 9.21
C GLU A 278 -11.08 -9.95 8.28
N LEU A 279 -12.03 -10.72 8.82
CA LEU A 279 -13.19 -11.19 8.06
C LEU A 279 -14.10 -10.03 7.67
N ASP A 280 -14.29 -9.04 8.54
CA ASP A 280 -15.07 -7.83 8.22
C ASP A 280 -14.42 -7.03 7.08
N ILE A 281 -13.09 -6.88 7.10
CA ILE A 281 -12.34 -6.22 6.04
C ILE A 281 -12.57 -6.91 4.69
N TRP A 282 -12.47 -8.24 4.63
CA TRP A 282 -12.70 -9.00 3.40
C TRP A 282 -14.15 -8.97 2.93
N HIS A 283 -15.12 -9.11 3.84
CA HIS A 283 -16.53 -8.95 3.48
C HIS A 283 -16.85 -7.55 2.97
N TYR A 284 -16.21 -6.53 3.52
CA TYR A 284 -16.40 -5.16 3.07
C TYR A 284 -15.75 -4.91 1.71
N ILE A 285 -14.55 -5.44 1.47
CA ILE A 285 -13.91 -5.46 0.14
C ILE A 285 -14.82 -6.11 -0.89
N LEU A 286 -15.42 -7.25 -0.55
CA LEU A 286 -16.37 -7.94 -1.42
C LEU A 286 -17.62 -7.09 -1.69
N ARG A 287 -18.24 -6.57 -0.63
CA ARG A 287 -19.49 -5.78 -0.69
C ARG A 287 -19.35 -4.52 -1.52
N GLU A 288 -18.24 -3.82 -1.33
CA GLU A 288 -17.97 -2.51 -1.92
C GLU A 288 -17.13 -2.61 -3.20
N GLN A 289 -16.71 -3.82 -3.59
CA GLN A 289 -15.86 -4.09 -4.74
C GLN A 289 -14.56 -3.27 -4.73
N ILE A 290 -13.94 -3.15 -3.56
CA ILE A 290 -12.74 -2.33 -3.37
C ILE A 290 -11.57 -3.00 -4.10
N PRO A 291 -10.85 -2.29 -4.99
CA PRO A 291 -9.69 -2.84 -5.65
C PRO A 291 -8.59 -3.14 -4.63
N ILE A 292 -7.89 -4.25 -4.81
CA ILE A 292 -6.80 -4.69 -3.95
C ILE A 292 -5.62 -5.20 -4.78
N VAL A 293 -4.43 -5.19 -4.17
CA VAL A 293 -3.20 -5.64 -4.82
C VAL A 293 -3.31 -7.13 -5.19
N PRO A 294 -2.91 -7.54 -6.42
CA PRO A 294 -3.02 -8.93 -6.87
C PRO A 294 -2.27 -9.97 -6.01
N LEU A 295 -1.32 -9.52 -5.19
CA LEU A 295 -0.57 -10.35 -4.24
C LEU A 295 -1.47 -11.04 -3.20
N TYR A 296 -2.66 -10.49 -2.93
CA TYR A 296 -3.62 -11.12 -2.05
C TYR A 296 -4.26 -12.40 -2.62
N PHE A 297 -4.26 -12.57 -3.95
CA PHE A 297 -4.80 -13.74 -4.63
C PHE A 297 -3.69 -14.75 -4.94
N ALA A 298 -4.03 -16.03 -4.89
CA ALA A 298 -3.15 -17.13 -5.24
C ALA A 298 -2.73 -17.05 -6.70
N ALA A 299 -1.42 -17.14 -6.93
CA ALA A 299 -0.85 -17.23 -8.28
C ALA A 299 0.49 -17.98 -8.22
N PRO A 300 0.92 -18.61 -9.33
CA PRO A 300 2.27 -19.16 -9.43
C PRO A 300 3.30 -18.04 -9.30
N ARG A 301 4.16 -18.12 -8.28
CA ARG A 301 5.19 -17.11 -7.99
C ARG A 301 6.53 -17.76 -7.70
N PRO A 302 7.65 -17.14 -8.12
CA PRO A 302 8.97 -17.58 -7.75
C PRO A 302 9.19 -17.31 -6.25
N VAL A 303 9.55 -18.35 -5.50
CA VAL A 303 9.78 -18.30 -4.07
C VAL A 303 11.07 -19.04 -3.70
N VAL A 304 11.66 -18.65 -2.57
CA VAL A 304 12.72 -19.37 -1.89
C VAL A 304 12.29 -19.69 -0.46
N GLN A 305 12.86 -20.75 0.13
CA GLN A 305 12.57 -21.13 1.51
C GLN A 305 13.61 -20.47 2.43
N GLN A 306 13.20 -19.55 3.30
CA GLN A 306 14.09 -18.91 4.26
C GLN A 306 13.52 -19.07 5.67
N ASP A 307 14.26 -19.75 6.55
CA ASP A 307 13.89 -19.95 7.96
C ASP A 307 12.45 -20.46 8.15
N GLY A 308 12.05 -21.46 7.34
CA GLY A 308 10.71 -22.05 7.39
C GLY A 308 9.61 -21.20 6.74
N THR A 309 9.94 -20.06 6.13
CA THR A 309 8.99 -19.14 5.48
C THR A 309 9.23 -19.10 3.97
N LEU A 310 8.16 -19.08 3.17
CA LEU A 310 8.25 -18.87 1.73
C LEU A 310 8.40 -17.38 1.45
N ILE A 311 9.51 -16.96 0.86
CA ILE A 311 9.77 -15.56 0.48
C ILE A 311 9.71 -15.47 -1.03
N MET A 312 8.88 -14.57 -1.56
CA MET A 312 8.79 -14.33 -3.00
C MET A 312 10.00 -13.55 -3.50
N VAL A 313 10.56 -14.01 -4.60
CA VAL A 313 11.58 -13.30 -5.36
C VAL A 313 10.87 -12.30 -6.28
N ASP A 314 10.72 -11.06 -5.81
CA ASP A 314 9.99 -10.02 -6.53
C ASP A 314 10.84 -9.35 -7.63
N ASP A 315 12.12 -9.07 -7.36
CA ASP A 315 13.08 -8.55 -8.33
C ASP A 315 14.55 -8.84 -7.92
N ASP A 316 15.48 -8.26 -8.67
CA ASP A 316 16.93 -8.45 -8.59
C ASP A 316 17.58 -7.86 -7.32
N ARG A 317 16.82 -7.10 -6.51
CA ARG A 317 17.31 -6.61 -5.21
C ARG A 317 17.54 -7.75 -4.21
N MET A 318 16.90 -8.90 -4.40
CA MET A 318 17.08 -10.06 -3.53
C MET A 318 18.31 -10.87 -3.95
N PRO A 319 19.33 -11.03 -3.09
CA PRO A 319 20.44 -11.93 -3.37
C PRO A 319 19.94 -13.38 -3.40
N LEU A 320 20.30 -14.11 -4.44
CA LEU A 320 19.95 -15.52 -4.60
C LEU A 320 21.14 -16.39 -4.18
N ASP A 321 20.88 -17.36 -3.29
CA ASP A 321 21.86 -18.36 -2.86
C ASP A 321 21.74 -19.62 -3.72
N ALA A 322 22.86 -20.11 -4.24
CA ALA A 322 22.92 -21.36 -4.99
C ALA A 322 22.47 -22.58 -4.15
N GLY A 323 22.59 -22.52 -2.82
CA GLY A 323 22.09 -23.53 -1.89
C GLY A 323 20.57 -23.50 -1.68
N ASN A 324 19.89 -22.44 -2.09
CA ASN A 324 18.45 -22.23 -1.90
C ASN A 324 17.77 -21.95 -3.25
N PRO A 325 17.54 -23.00 -4.07
CA PRO A 325 17.05 -22.81 -5.43
C PRO A 325 15.64 -22.22 -5.43
N VAL A 326 15.43 -21.24 -6.32
CA VAL A 326 14.11 -20.66 -6.58
C VAL A 326 13.16 -21.72 -7.12
N ARG A 327 11.95 -21.79 -6.57
CA ARG A 327 10.87 -22.68 -6.99
C ARG A 327 9.65 -21.86 -7.35
N VAL A 328 8.82 -22.38 -8.26
CA VAL A 328 7.52 -21.77 -8.54
C VAL A 328 6.49 -22.49 -7.68
N GLU A 329 5.84 -21.75 -6.78
CA GLU A 329 4.79 -22.24 -5.91
C GLU A 329 3.52 -21.41 -6.12
N THR A 330 2.36 -22.03 -5.95
CA THR A 330 1.08 -21.29 -5.97
C THR A 330 0.82 -20.75 -4.57
N VAL A 331 1.08 -19.45 -4.40
CA VAL A 331 1.04 -18.79 -3.09
C VAL A 331 0.26 -17.50 -3.14
N ARG A 332 -0.17 -16.98 -1.99
CA ARG A 332 -0.71 -15.63 -1.80
C ARG A 332 -0.13 -14.97 -0.55
N PHE A 333 -0.48 -13.72 -0.31
CA PHE A 333 -0.07 -12.98 0.88
C PHE A 333 -1.27 -12.54 1.71
N ARG A 334 -1.25 -12.80 3.02
CA ARG A 334 -2.30 -12.33 3.95
C ARG A 334 -2.05 -10.90 4.45
N THR A 335 -0.78 -10.49 4.49
CA THR A 335 -0.34 -9.13 4.81
C THR A 335 0.73 -8.67 3.81
N LEU A 336 0.86 -7.36 3.58
CA LEU A 336 1.82 -6.79 2.62
C LEU A 336 2.71 -5.73 3.28
N GLY A 337 4.01 -5.75 2.99
CA GLY A 337 4.97 -4.77 3.50
C GLY A 337 6.26 -4.78 2.69
N CYS A 338 7.43 -4.78 3.35
CA CYS A 338 8.68 -5.01 2.64
C CYS A 338 8.70 -6.46 2.16
N TYR A 339 8.95 -6.69 0.87
CA TYR A 339 8.79 -8.03 0.28
C TYR A 339 9.75 -9.08 0.88
N PRO A 340 11.02 -8.76 1.24
CA PRO A 340 11.91 -9.75 1.86
C PRO A 340 11.50 -10.14 3.29
N LEU A 341 10.54 -9.41 3.86
CA LEU A 341 10.08 -9.55 5.24
C LEU A 341 8.61 -9.96 5.31
N THR A 342 8.04 -10.40 4.20
CA THR A 342 6.64 -10.78 4.07
C THR A 342 6.56 -12.22 3.55
N GLY A 343 6.13 -13.14 4.42
CA GLY A 343 5.95 -14.54 4.07
C GLY A 343 4.73 -14.78 3.20
N ALA A 344 4.92 -15.56 2.13
CA ALA A 344 3.88 -16.10 1.30
C ALA A 344 3.28 -17.37 1.96
N ILE A 345 2.01 -17.63 1.69
CA ILE A 345 1.33 -18.85 2.12
C ILE A 345 0.84 -19.64 0.91
N PRO A 346 1.01 -20.98 0.88
CA PRO A 346 0.38 -21.82 -0.14
C PRO A 346 -1.14 -21.66 -0.06
N SER A 347 -1.79 -21.43 -1.20
CA SER A 347 -3.23 -21.20 -1.26
C SER A 347 -3.74 -21.46 -2.67
N ALA A 348 -5.03 -21.79 -2.78
CA ALA A 348 -5.76 -21.86 -4.04
C ALA A 348 -6.75 -20.69 -4.23
N ALA A 349 -6.75 -19.71 -3.32
CA ALA A 349 -7.75 -18.64 -3.30
C ALA A 349 -7.48 -17.57 -4.35
N THR A 350 -8.22 -17.61 -5.46
CA THR A 350 -8.04 -16.71 -6.61
C THR A 350 -9.00 -15.53 -6.63
N THR A 351 -10.04 -15.57 -5.80
CA THR A 351 -11.07 -14.54 -5.66
C THR A 351 -11.21 -14.06 -4.21
N VAL A 352 -11.96 -12.98 -3.98
CA VAL A 352 -12.23 -12.48 -2.63
C VAL A 352 -13.07 -13.48 -1.85
N GLU A 353 -14.03 -14.12 -2.52
CA GLU A 353 -14.87 -15.18 -1.98
C GLU A 353 -14.05 -16.38 -1.54
N ASP A 354 -13.07 -16.81 -2.35
CA ASP A 354 -12.17 -17.90 -1.97
C ASP A 354 -11.36 -17.53 -0.73
N ILE A 355 -10.88 -16.29 -0.62
CA ILE A 355 -10.13 -15.82 0.55
C ILE A 355 -11.02 -15.86 1.80
N ILE A 356 -12.27 -15.41 1.69
CA ILE A 356 -13.25 -15.47 2.79
C ILE A 356 -13.46 -16.93 3.23
N LEU A 357 -13.68 -17.84 2.29
CA LEU A 357 -13.85 -19.28 2.58
C LEU A 357 -12.61 -19.88 3.26
N GLU A 358 -11.41 -19.52 2.80
CA GLU A 358 -10.16 -19.97 3.41
C GLU A 358 -9.99 -19.43 4.85
N LEU A 359 -10.35 -18.17 5.08
CA LEU A 359 -10.28 -17.55 6.40
C LEU A 359 -11.26 -18.16 7.40
N LEU A 360 -12.47 -18.51 6.96
CA LEU A 360 -13.46 -19.20 7.80
C LEU A 360 -12.96 -20.56 8.30
N ALA A 361 -12.07 -21.22 7.54
CA ALA A 361 -11.46 -22.49 7.91
C ALA A 361 -10.14 -22.34 8.69
N SER A 362 -9.52 -21.17 8.69
CA SER A 362 -8.20 -20.93 9.29
C SER A 362 -8.27 -20.75 10.81
N ARG A 363 -7.25 -21.25 11.51
CA ARG A 363 -7.04 -21.05 12.96
C ARG A 363 -5.82 -20.19 13.28
N HIS A 364 -5.14 -19.69 12.25
CA HIS A 364 -3.89 -18.95 12.37
C HIS A 364 -4.14 -17.45 12.42
N SER A 365 -3.31 -16.72 13.16
CA SER A 365 -3.37 -15.26 13.19
C SER A 365 -2.91 -14.65 11.87
N GLU A 366 -3.40 -13.45 11.58
CA GLU A 366 -3.12 -12.77 10.31
C GLU A 366 -1.63 -12.50 10.06
N ARG A 367 -0.90 -12.13 11.11
CA ARG A 367 0.50 -11.71 11.02
C ARG A 367 1.51 -12.84 11.22
N GLU A 368 1.09 -14.10 11.30
CA GLU A 368 1.99 -15.24 11.57
C GLU A 368 3.15 -15.37 10.55
N GLY A 369 2.94 -14.92 9.31
CA GLY A 369 3.94 -14.93 8.23
C GLY A 369 4.89 -13.73 8.20
N ARG A 370 4.85 -12.81 9.17
CA ARG A 370 5.76 -11.65 9.23
C ARG A 370 7.07 -12.01 9.92
N VAL A 371 8.16 -11.95 9.18
CA VAL A 371 9.52 -12.21 9.71
C VAL A 371 9.90 -11.20 10.80
N ILE A 372 9.51 -9.92 10.62
CA ILE A 372 9.75 -8.83 11.59
C ILE A 372 9.13 -9.13 12.97
N ASP A 373 8.04 -9.89 13.00
CA ASP A 373 7.31 -10.20 14.23
C ASP A 373 7.96 -11.39 14.97
N ARG A 374 8.87 -12.16 14.32
CA ARG A 374 9.64 -13.27 14.92
C ARG A 374 11.04 -12.86 15.38
N ASP A 375 11.69 -11.95 14.66
CA ASP A 375 13.11 -11.61 14.85
C ASP A 375 13.43 -10.72 16.06
N GLN A 376 12.43 -10.19 16.77
CA GLN A 376 12.65 -9.14 17.75
C GLN A 376 12.21 -9.53 19.16
N HIS A 377 13.15 -9.40 20.10
CA HIS A 377 12.90 -9.53 21.54
C HIS A 377 12.08 -8.37 22.14
N ALA A 378 11.94 -7.24 21.43
CA ALA A 378 11.18 -6.09 21.88
C ALA A 378 9.68 -6.27 21.61
N SER A 379 8.86 -6.03 22.64
CA SER A 379 7.41 -6.16 22.51
C SER A 379 6.86 -5.05 21.59
N MET A 380 5.72 -5.30 20.96
CA MET A 380 5.03 -4.26 20.19
C MET A 380 4.60 -3.05 21.05
N GLU A 381 4.54 -3.21 22.38
CA GLU A 381 4.36 -2.10 23.31
C GLU A 381 5.59 -1.18 23.34
N ASP A 382 6.80 -1.74 23.24
CA ASP A 382 8.04 -0.96 23.17
C ASP A 382 8.10 -0.18 21.84
N LYS A 383 7.76 -0.84 20.73
CA LYS A 383 7.61 -0.18 19.41
C LYS A 383 6.61 0.98 19.45
N LYS A 384 5.52 0.81 20.19
CA LYS A 384 4.53 1.88 20.39
C LYS A 384 5.13 3.05 21.15
N ARG A 385 5.89 2.81 22.23
CA ARG A 385 6.59 3.87 22.98
C ARG A 385 7.60 4.61 22.10
N GLU A 386 8.25 3.90 21.20
CA GLU A 386 9.23 4.45 20.25
C GLU A 386 8.60 5.19 19.06
N GLY A 387 7.27 5.15 18.88
CA GLY A 387 6.59 5.88 17.81
C GLY A 387 6.43 5.11 16.49
N TYR A 388 6.52 3.77 16.51
CA TYR A 388 6.33 2.90 15.34
C TYR A 388 4.92 2.97 14.72
N PHE A 389 3.93 3.41 15.50
CA PHE A 389 2.53 3.57 15.10
C PHE A 389 2.14 5.03 15.08
#